data_AF-A0A392V6U5-F1
#
_entry.id   AF-A0A392V6U5-F1
#
_cell.length_a   1.000
_cell.length_b   1.000
_cell.length_c   1.000
_cell.angle_alpha   90.00
_cell.angle_beta   90.00
_cell.angle_gamma   90.00
#
_symmetry.space_group_name_H-M   'P 1'
#
loop_
_entity.id
_entity.type
_entity.pdbx_description
1 polymer ?
#
loop_
_entity_poly.entity_id
_entity_poly.type
_entity_poly.pdbx_seq_one_letter_code
_entity_poly.pdbx_strand_id
1 'polypeptide(L)' 'VKGDRLSIAIPEEEYDVGIETCKHNLHGRVIWPKGSTPLRVDALREKLRTVWKVLV' A
#
# COMPACT_ATOMS: atom_id res chain seq x y z
N VAL A 1 11.61 18.03 29.46
CA VAL A 1 11.55 18.44 28.03
C VAL A 1 10.13 18.17 27.54
N LYS A 2 9.29 19.21 27.49
CA LYS A 2 7.91 19.10 27.02
C LYS A 2 8.00 19.20 25.50
N GLY A 3 7.71 18.10 24.80
CA GLY A 3 7.95 17.97 23.36
C GLY A 3 7.35 19.13 22.58
N ASP A 4 8.20 19.82 21.84
CA ASP A 4 7.76 20.85 20.90
C ASP A 4 6.81 20.20 19.89
N ARG A 5 5.63 20.78 19.74
CA ARG A 5 4.62 20.30 18.79
C ARG A 5 5.11 20.61 17.38
N LEU A 6 5.88 19.68 16.80
CA LEU A 6 6.28 19.76 15.40
C LEU A 6 5.04 19.52 14.54
N SER A 7 4.52 20.58 13.91
CA SER A 7 3.51 20.48 12.87
C SER A 7 4.18 20.56 11.51
N ILE A 8 4.04 19.51 10.70
CA ILE A 8 4.47 19.52 9.31
C ILE A 8 3.24 19.94 8.49
N ALA A 9 3.30 21.10 7.86
CA ALA A 9 2.27 21.54 6.95
C ALA A 9 2.42 20.78 5.63
N ILE A 10 1.34 20.14 5.18
CA ILE A 10 1.27 19.48 3.88
C ILE A 10 0.38 20.37 3.00
N PRO A 11 0.85 20.83 1.83
CA PRO A 11 0.02 21.54 0.87
C PRO A 11 -1.21 20.71 0.47
N GLU A 12 -2.35 21.37 0.28
CA GLU A 12 -3.62 20.69 -0.05
C GLU A 12 -3.51 19.85 -1.33
N GLU A 13 -2.82 20.37 -2.35
CA GLU A 13 -2.55 19.65 -3.60
C GLU A 13 -1.76 18.34 -3.37
N GLU A 14 -0.72 18.38 -2.53
CA GLU A 14 0.07 17.18 -2.21
C GLU A 14 -0.75 16.17 -1.40
N TYR A 15 -1.63 16.67 -0.53
CA TYR A 15 -2.55 15.84 0.23
C TYR A 15 -3.53 15.12 -0.70
N ASP A 16 -4.16 15.84 -1.62
CA ASP A 16 -5.13 15.28 -2.56
C ASP A 16 -4.49 14.26 -3.51
N VAL A 17 -3.29 14.55 -4.03
CA VAL A 17 -2.52 13.59 -4.83
C VAL A 17 -2.21 12.32 -4.04
N GLY A 18 -1.85 12.47 -2.76
CA GLY A 18 -1.61 11.35 -1.86
C GLY A 18 -2.87 10.50 -1.65
N ILE A 19 -4.03 11.14 -1.47
CA ILE A 19 -5.32 10.47 -1.31
C ILE A 19 -5.71 9.72 -2.59
N GLU A 20 -5.62 10.36 -3.76
CA GLU A 20 -5.92 9.70 -5.04
C GLU A 20 -4.99 8.51 -5.28
N THR A 21 -3.70 8.63 -4.95
CA THR A 21 -2.76 7.50 -5.04
C THR A 21 -3.15 6.38 -4.08
N CYS A 22 -3.55 6.71 -2.85
CA CYS A 22 -3.93 5.74 -1.83
C CYS A 22 -5.17 4.92 -2.19
N LYS A 23 -6.13 5.48 -2.94
CA LYS A 23 -7.32 4.72 -3.41
C LYS A 23 -6.95 3.49 -4.24
N HIS A 24 -5.77 3.50 -4.84
CA HIS A 24 -5.29 2.43 -5.71
C HIS A 24 -4.36 1.45 -4.98
N ASN A 25 -4.07 1.66 -3.69
CA ASN A 25 -3.25 0.74 -2.92
C ASN A 25 -4.05 -0.51 -2.55
N LEU A 26 -3.56 -1.69 -2.94
CA LEU A 26 -4.13 -2.96 -2.50
C LEU A 26 -3.67 -3.24 -1.07
N HIS A 27 -4.56 -3.00 -0.11
CA HIS A 27 -4.38 -3.45 1.26
C HIS A 27 -5.04 -4.81 1.44
N GLY A 28 -4.25 -5.85 1.62
CA GLY A 28 -4.75 -7.21 1.78
C GLY A 28 -3.89 -8.04 2.71
N ARG A 29 -4.51 -9.10 3.25
CA ARG A 29 -3.80 -10.16 3.97
C ARG A 29 -3.86 -11.42 3.14
N VAL A 30 -2.72 -12.07 2.97
CA VAL A 30 -2.65 -13.36 2.30
C VAL A 30 -2.48 -14.44 3.36
N ILE A 31 -3.33 -15.47 3.30
CA ILE A 31 -3.36 -16.56 4.28
C ILE A 31 -2.83 -17.82 3.60
N TRP A 32 -1.85 -18.46 4.24
CA TRP A 32 -1.27 -19.71 3.77
C TRP A 32 -1.71 -20.88 4.65
N PRO A 33 -2.20 -21.98 4.06
CA PRO A 33 -2.41 -23.23 4.79
C PRO A 33 -1.09 -23.79 5.34
N LYS A 34 -1.16 -24.48 6.48
CA LYS A 34 0.00 -25.14 7.08
C LYS A 34 0.60 -26.17 6.11
N GLY A 35 1.90 -26.10 5.88
CA GLY A 35 2.62 -26.99 4.96
C GLY A 35 2.63 -26.54 3.49
N SER A 36 1.99 -25.42 3.16
CA SER A 36 2.11 -24.83 1.82
C SER A 36 3.46 -24.14 1.63
N THR A 37 3.98 -24.17 0.41
CA THR A 37 5.16 -23.40 0.04
C THR A 37 4.77 -21.92 -0.11
N PRO A 38 5.36 -21.00 0.66
CA PRO A 38 5.13 -19.56 0.47
C PRO A 38 5.51 -19.16 -0.96
N LEU A 39 4.69 -18.32 -1.59
CA LEU A 39 5.07 -17.75 -2.87
C LEU A 39 6.17 -16.72 -2.66
N ARG A 40 7.13 -16.69 -3.59
CA ARG A 40 8.04 -15.56 -3.69
C ARG A 40 7.26 -14.29 -4.04
N VAL A 41 7.78 -13.15 -3.58
CA VAL A 41 7.14 -11.84 -3.70
C VAL A 41 6.86 -11.46 -5.16
N ASP A 42 7.76 -11.81 -6.07
CA ASP A 42 7.61 -11.61 -7.52
C ASP A 42 6.41 -12.37 -8.09
N ALA A 43 6.32 -13.67 -7.79
CA ALA A 43 5.22 -14.52 -8.23
C ALA A 43 3.87 -14.11 -7.60
N LEU A 44 3.88 -13.65 -6.35
CA LEU A 44 2.71 -13.08 -5.69
C LEU A 44 2.26 -11.78 -6.39
N ARG A 45 3.20 -10.89 -6.72
CA ARG A 45 2.90 -9.64 -7.41
C ARG A 45 2.25 -9.89 -8.77
N GLU A 46 2.78 -10.82 -9.56
CA GLU A 46 2.21 -11.16 -10.87
C GLU A 46 0.79 -11.74 -10.76
N LYS A 47 0.52 -12.58 -9.77
CA LYS A 47 -0.86 -13.04 -9.50
C LYS A 47 -1.78 -11.88 -9.11
N LEU A 48 -1.31 -11.00 -8.22
CA LEU A 48 -2.11 -9.87 -7.74
C LEU A 48 -2.38 -8.84 -8.85
N ARG A 49 -1.49 -8.64 -9.83
CA ARG A 49 -1.74 -7.75 -10.98
C ARG A 49 -3.01 -8.11 -11.76
N THR A 50 -3.41 -9.38 -11.78
CA THR A 50 -4.63 -9.80 -12.51
C THR A 50 -5.92 -9.27 -11.87
N VAL A 51 -5.89 -9.00 -10.56
CA VAL A 51 -7.04 -8.50 -9.79
C VAL A 51 -6.85 -7.04 -9.32
N TRP A 52 -5.62 -6.60 -9.23
CA TRP A 52 -5.22 -5.25 -8.86
C TRP A 52 -5.12 -4.38 -10.12
N LYS A 53 -6.15 -3.57 -10.37
CA LYS A 53 -6.12 -2.51 -11.38
C LYS A 53 -5.19 -1.38 -10.93
N VAL A 54 -3.89 -1.57 -11.10
CA VAL A 54 -2.95 -0.43 -11.08
C VAL A 54 -3.22 0.35 -12.37
N LEU A 55 -3.62 1.63 -12.26
CA LEU A 55 -3.60 2.55 -13.39
C LEU A 55 -2.16 2.59 -13.92
N VAL A 56 -2.01 2.30 -15.21
CA VAL A 56 -0.78 2.48 -15.99
C VAL A 56 -0.27 3.90 -15.84
#